data_AF-O25810-F1
#
_entry.id   AF-O25810-F1
#
_cell.length_a   1.000
_cell.length_b   1.000
_cell.length_c   1.000
_cell.angle_alpha   90.00
_cell.angle_beta   90.00
_cell.angle_gamma   90.00
#
_symmetry.space_group_name_H-M   'P 1'
#
loop_
_entity.id
_entity.type
_entity.pdbx_description
1 polymer ?
#
loop_
_entity_poly.entity_id
_entity_poly.type
_entity_poly.pdbx_seq_one_letter_code
_entity_poly.pdbx_strand_id
1 'polypeptide(L)'
;MEFDKGQTLGNFIDRIRLNGYNTECVFNQSICQDIKNHYKQQCCAMCGVRGNSENTQIEVDHKDGRKDDSRVSDLSTQAFDDFQALCKACNDKKRQICKKCKETGYRFDARKIPGNHYSFYEGEAEYDGCVGCYQYDPIQYRKTCNDRIYNEGYQKGYSDGYQIGYHQKTTL
;
A
#
# COMPACT_ATOMS: atom_id res chain seq x y z
N MET A 1 -2.02 9.67 27.09
CA MET A 1 -3.27 8.90 27.17
C MET A 1 -2.94 7.56 27.82
N GLU A 2 -3.70 7.14 28.81
CA GLU A 2 -3.53 5.86 29.51
C GLU A 2 -4.72 4.96 29.20
N PHE A 3 -4.44 3.68 28.95
CA PHE A 3 -5.46 2.66 28.67
C PHE A 3 -5.43 1.61 29.77
N ASP A 4 -6.60 1.31 30.32
CA ASP A 4 -6.79 0.17 31.21
C ASP A 4 -7.59 -0.92 30.47
N LYS A 5 -7.11 -2.17 30.60
CA LYS A 5 -7.64 -3.38 29.95
C LYS A 5 -7.82 -4.53 30.95
N GLY A 6 -7.82 -4.24 32.25
CA GLY A 6 -7.78 -5.27 33.30
C GLY A 6 -9.12 -5.90 33.67
N GLN A 7 -10.26 -5.43 33.13
CA GLN A 7 -11.59 -5.91 33.51
C GLN A 7 -12.17 -6.90 32.50
N THR A 8 -12.06 -6.63 31.20
CA THR A 8 -12.61 -7.49 30.15
C THR A 8 -11.54 -8.41 29.55
N LEU A 9 -11.87 -9.69 29.34
CA LEU A 9 -10.96 -10.64 28.69
C LEU A 9 -10.68 -10.23 27.22
N GLY A 10 -9.41 -10.25 26.83
CA GLY A 10 -8.96 -9.96 25.45
C GLY A 10 -8.29 -8.60 25.31
N ASN A 11 -8.47 -7.95 24.15
CA ASN A 11 -7.82 -6.68 23.82
C ASN A 11 -8.71 -5.44 24.00
N PHE A 12 -9.89 -5.62 24.60
CA PHE A 12 -10.84 -4.55 24.87
C PHE A 12 -10.25 -3.51 25.81
N ILE A 13 -10.68 -2.26 25.65
CA ILE A 13 -10.28 -1.14 26.52
C ILE A 13 -11.44 -0.90 27.47
N ASP A 14 -11.20 -1.06 28.77
CA ASP A 14 -12.21 -0.88 29.80
C ASP A 14 -12.32 0.57 30.22
N ARG A 15 -11.17 1.25 30.37
CA ARG A 15 -11.11 2.65 30.78
C ARG A 15 -10.02 3.40 30.03
N ILE A 16 -10.28 4.67 29.78
CA ILE A 16 -9.35 5.60 29.13
C ILE A 16 -9.17 6.78 30.07
N ARG A 17 -7.91 7.17 30.30
CA ARG A 17 -7.57 8.43 30.97
C ARG A 17 -6.83 9.35 30.01
N LEU A 18 -7.35 10.57 29.86
CA LEU A 18 -6.75 11.64 29.07
C LEU A 18 -5.86 12.48 29.99
N ASN A 19 -4.62 12.76 29.57
CA ASN A 19 -3.65 13.53 30.34
C ASN A 19 -3.31 14.81 29.56
N GLY A 20 -3.97 15.91 29.91
CA GLY A 20 -3.72 17.21 29.29
C GLY A 20 -4.10 17.29 27.81
N TYR A 21 -3.61 18.34 27.16
CA TYR A 21 -3.80 18.60 25.74
C TYR A 21 -2.71 17.92 24.90
N ASN A 22 -3.07 17.51 23.68
CA ASN A 22 -2.05 17.15 22.70
C ASN A 22 -1.39 18.43 22.17
N THR A 23 -0.11 18.62 22.49
CA THR A 23 0.69 19.76 22.03
C THR A 23 1.48 19.45 20.76
N GLU A 24 1.44 18.21 20.27
CA GLU A 24 2.18 17.81 19.06
C GLU A 24 1.34 18.07 17.80
N CYS A 25 2.00 18.56 16.75
CA CYS A 25 1.40 18.63 15.43
C CYS A 25 1.25 17.20 14.88
N VAL A 26 0.01 16.72 14.76
CA VAL A 26 -0.28 15.37 14.25
C VAL A 26 -0.65 15.45 12.80
N PHE A 27 -0.12 14.53 11.99
CA PHE A 27 -0.52 14.35 10.60
C PHE A 27 -2.04 14.16 10.50
N ASN A 28 -2.71 15.07 9.81
CA ASN A 28 -4.14 14.98 9.54
C ASN A 28 -4.41 13.82 8.57
N GLN A 29 -5.16 12.83 9.06
CA GLN A 29 -5.49 11.60 8.34
C GLN A 29 -6.67 11.75 7.36
N SER A 30 -7.30 12.91 7.35
CA SER A 30 -8.52 13.13 6.59
C SER A 30 -8.21 13.13 5.11
N ILE A 31 -9.06 12.46 4.34
CA ILE A 31 -8.98 12.42 2.87
C ILE A 31 -10.16 13.19 2.30
N CYS A 32 -9.91 14.00 1.27
CA CYS A 32 -10.92 14.75 0.53
C CYS A 32 -12.04 13.85 0.00
N GLN A 33 -13.26 14.39 -0.05
CA GLN A 33 -14.46 13.61 -0.31
C GLN A 33 -14.56 13.13 -1.76
N ASP A 34 -14.09 13.94 -2.71
CA ASP A 34 -13.96 13.61 -4.13
C ASP A 34 -12.99 12.43 -4.35
N ILE A 35 -11.82 12.45 -3.71
CA ILE A 35 -10.84 11.34 -3.73
C ILE A 35 -11.46 10.08 -3.13
N LYS A 36 -12.15 10.20 -1.98
CA LYS A 36 -12.88 9.08 -1.37
C LYS A 36 -13.91 8.49 -2.35
N ASN A 37 -14.68 9.34 -3.01
CA ASN A 37 -15.72 8.92 -3.94
C ASN A 37 -15.14 8.22 -5.18
N HIS A 38 -14.01 8.70 -5.68
CA HIS A 38 -13.28 8.09 -6.80
C HIS A 38 -12.81 6.66 -6.46
N TYR A 39 -12.10 6.49 -5.34
CA TYR A 39 -11.49 5.19 -5.00
C TYR A 39 -12.47 4.15 -4.44
N LYS A 40 -13.57 4.55 -3.79
CA LYS A 40 -14.60 3.61 -3.29
C LYS A 40 -15.23 2.72 -4.39
N GLN A 41 -15.15 3.15 -5.65
CA GLN A 41 -15.69 2.41 -6.78
C GLN A 41 -14.67 1.44 -7.39
N GLN A 42 -13.39 1.55 -7.02
CA GLN A 42 -12.32 0.73 -7.58
C GLN A 42 -12.12 -0.58 -6.81
N CYS A 43 -11.46 -1.54 -7.46
CA CYS A 43 -11.00 -2.77 -6.81
C CYS A 43 -9.75 -2.51 -5.97
N CYS A 44 -9.53 -3.36 -4.96
CA CYS A 44 -8.32 -3.34 -4.14
C CYS A 44 -7.06 -3.46 -5.03
N ALA A 45 -6.15 -2.49 -4.96
CA ALA A 45 -4.91 -2.47 -5.73
C ALA A 45 -4.04 -3.72 -5.48
N MET A 46 -4.04 -4.23 -4.24
CA MET A 46 -3.24 -5.38 -3.85
C MET A 46 -3.83 -6.73 -4.31
N CYS A 47 -5.14 -6.93 -4.30
CA CYS A 47 -5.74 -8.26 -4.53
C CYS A 47 -6.95 -8.31 -5.46
N GLY A 48 -7.39 -7.18 -6.03
CA GLY A 48 -8.44 -7.12 -7.04
C GLY A 48 -9.87 -7.30 -6.51
N VAL A 49 -10.07 -7.55 -5.22
CA VAL A 49 -11.41 -7.70 -4.65
C VAL A 49 -12.10 -6.35 -4.45
N ARG A 50 -13.43 -6.36 -4.56
CA ARG A 50 -14.34 -5.30 -4.10
C ARG A 50 -15.61 -5.99 -3.64
N GLY A 51 -16.02 -5.75 -2.39
CA GLY A 51 -17.26 -6.32 -1.86
C GLY A 51 -17.78 -5.52 -0.69
N ASN A 52 -18.84 -6.04 -0.05
CA ASN A 52 -19.51 -5.38 1.08
C ASN A 52 -19.32 -6.14 2.39
N SER A 53 -18.52 -7.21 2.40
CA SER A 53 -18.16 -7.90 3.65
C SER A 53 -17.09 -7.10 4.39
N GLU A 54 -16.98 -7.31 5.69
CA GLU A 54 -15.99 -6.64 6.53
C GLU A 54 -14.59 -6.62 5.91
N ASN A 55 -14.13 -7.76 5.38
CA ASN A 55 -12.77 -7.90 4.86
C ASN A 55 -12.61 -7.50 3.39
N THR A 56 -13.71 -7.30 2.66
CA THR A 56 -13.70 -6.99 1.22
C THR A 56 -14.19 -5.58 0.89
N GLN A 57 -14.72 -4.86 1.87
CA GLN A 57 -15.05 -3.43 1.74
C GLN A 57 -13.82 -2.62 1.36
N ILE A 58 -14.00 -1.67 0.45
CA ILE A 58 -12.94 -0.78 0.00
C ILE A 58 -12.78 0.40 0.96
N GLU A 59 -11.55 0.56 1.40
CA GLU A 59 -11.05 1.68 2.18
C GLU A 59 -10.05 2.46 1.31
N VAL A 60 -10.11 3.79 1.40
CA VAL A 60 -9.16 4.65 0.70
C VAL A 60 -8.01 4.90 1.66
N ASP A 61 -6.82 4.46 1.26
CA ASP A 61 -5.62 4.50 2.09
C ASP A 61 -4.53 5.34 1.43
N HIS A 62 -3.64 5.88 2.25
CA HIS A 62 -2.51 6.69 1.78
C HIS A 62 -1.46 5.77 1.15
N LYS A 63 -0.87 6.16 0.02
CA LYS A 63 0.28 5.44 -0.54
C LYS A 63 1.46 5.48 0.43
N ASP A 64 1.81 6.66 0.91
CA ASP A 64 2.82 6.82 1.96
C ASP A 64 2.29 6.26 3.30
N GLY A 65 2.79 5.08 3.66
CA GLY A 65 2.43 4.40 4.90
C GLY A 65 3.06 5.01 6.16
N ARG A 66 4.11 5.83 6.03
CA ARG A 66 4.74 6.52 7.17
C ARG A 66 4.22 7.94 7.37
N LYS A 67 3.63 8.52 6.31
CA LYS A 67 2.98 9.84 6.30
C LYS A 67 3.99 10.95 6.60
N ASP A 68 5.11 10.85 5.88
CA ASP A 68 6.24 11.76 6.01
C ASP A 68 6.03 13.01 5.12
N ASP A 69 5.24 12.93 4.04
CA ASP A 69 4.86 14.09 3.21
C ASP A 69 3.76 14.94 3.85
N SER A 70 4.14 16.03 4.51
CA SER A 70 3.21 16.95 5.17
C SER A 70 2.18 17.60 4.22
N ARG A 71 2.46 17.70 2.92
CA ARG A 71 1.50 18.22 1.94
C ARG A 71 0.22 17.37 1.97
N VAL A 72 0.35 16.05 2.00
CA VAL A 72 -0.82 15.14 1.99
C VAL A 72 -1.73 15.35 3.22
N SER A 73 -1.21 15.92 4.32
CA SER A 73 -2.02 16.25 5.50
C SER A 73 -2.96 17.45 5.29
N ASP A 74 -2.65 18.33 4.32
CA ASP A 74 -3.50 19.44 3.93
C ASP A 74 -4.46 19.02 2.83
N LEU A 75 -5.75 18.96 3.16
CA LEU A 75 -6.86 18.63 2.26
C LEU A 75 -6.82 19.43 0.96
N SER A 76 -6.41 20.70 1.00
CA SER A 76 -6.40 21.56 -0.19
C SER A 76 -5.30 21.21 -1.20
N THR A 77 -4.31 20.41 -0.78
CA THR A 77 -3.14 20.05 -1.60
C THR A 77 -3.07 18.56 -1.93
N GLN A 78 -4.05 17.77 -1.47
CA GLN A 78 -4.19 16.35 -1.79
C GLN A 78 -4.42 16.14 -3.29
N ALA A 79 -3.76 15.13 -3.84
CA ALA A 79 -3.94 14.67 -5.22
C ALA A 79 -4.42 13.22 -5.22
N PHE A 80 -5.08 12.78 -6.30
CA PHE A 80 -5.50 11.39 -6.44
C PHE A 80 -4.33 10.40 -6.27
N ASP A 81 -3.16 10.74 -6.81
CA ASP A 81 -1.98 9.89 -6.76
C ASP A 81 -1.40 9.67 -5.35
N ASP A 82 -1.84 10.44 -4.35
CA ASP A 82 -1.44 10.22 -2.94
C ASP A 82 -2.13 9.01 -2.31
N PHE A 83 -3.15 8.46 -2.97
CA PHE A 83 -4.05 7.46 -2.40
C PHE A 83 -4.18 6.22 -3.27
N GLN A 84 -4.73 5.19 -2.66
CA GLN A 84 -5.04 3.92 -3.30
C GLN A 84 -6.28 3.28 -2.67
N ALA A 85 -7.01 2.48 -3.46
CA ALA A 85 -8.09 1.65 -2.97
C ALA A 85 -7.53 0.34 -2.42
N LEU A 86 -7.78 0.04 -1.15
CA LEU A 86 -7.45 -1.24 -0.53
C LEU A 86 -8.69 -1.85 0.12
N CYS A 87 -8.88 -3.15 0.03
CA CYS A 87 -9.86 -3.78 0.91
C CYS A 87 -9.38 -3.76 2.36
N LYS A 88 -10.29 -3.78 3.34
CA LYS A 88 -9.95 -3.76 4.78
C LYS A 88 -8.83 -4.74 5.14
N ALA A 89 -8.92 -5.99 4.69
CA ALA A 89 -7.90 -7.00 4.98
C ALA A 89 -6.51 -6.66 4.40
N CYS A 90 -6.46 -6.00 3.23
CA CYS A 90 -5.20 -5.54 2.65
C CYS A 90 -4.68 -4.27 3.34
N ASN A 91 -5.58 -3.35 3.72
CA ASN A 91 -5.25 -2.17 4.50
C ASN A 91 -4.61 -2.54 5.85
N ASP A 92 -5.18 -3.51 6.56
CA ASP A 92 -4.64 -4.02 7.82
C ASP A 92 -3.26 -4.66 7.65
N LYS A 93 -3.07 -5.45 6.58
CA LYS A 93 -1.76 -6.02 6.24
C LYS A 93 -0.74 -4.94 5.95
N LYS A 94 -1.10 -3.94 5.13
CA LYS A 94 -0.24 -2.78 4.84
C LYS A 94 0.16 -2.07 6.13
N ARG A 95 -0.80 -1.79 7.02
CA ARG A 95 -0.54 -1.17 8.34
C ARG A 95 0.51 -1.96 9.14
N GLN A 96 0.37 -3.27 9.27
CA GLN A 96 1.35 -4.09 10.01
C GLN A 96 2.73 -4.09 9.36
N ILE A 97 2.77 -4.17 8.03
CA ILE A 97 4.03 -4.15 7.27
C ILE A 97 4.73 -2.79 7.40
N CYS A 98 4.01 -1.69 7.25
CA CYS A 98 4.55 -0.34 7.41
C CYS A 98 5.02 -0.06 8.84
N LYS A 99 4.32 -0.61 9.84
CA LYS A 99 4.76 -0.55 11.24
C LYS A 99 6.12 -1.22 11.42
N LYS A 100 6.27 -2.45 10.93
CA LYS A 100 7.55 -3.19 10.96
C LYS A 100 8.65 -2.46 10.19
N CYS A 101 8.32 -1.86 9.05
CA CYS A 101 9.25 -1.04 8.28
C CYS A 101 9.78 0.11 9.16
N LYS A 102 8.89 0.84 9.84
CA LYS A 102 9.27 1.93 10.76
C LYS A 102 10.11 1.45 11.95
N GLU A 103 9.76 0.30 12.53
CA GLU A 103 10.48 -0.29 13.67
C GLU A 103 11.89 -0.79 13.30
N THR A 104 12.07 -1.34 12.10
CA THR A 104 13.33 -1.97 11.68
C THR A 104 14.24 -1.06 10.87
N GLY A 105 13.71 0.01 10.27
CA GLY A 105 14.45 0.81 9.31
C GLY A 105 14.57 0.17 7.93
N TYR A 106 14.00 -1.01 7.70
CA TYR A 106 14.08 -1.72 6.41
C TYR A 106 12.70 -1.85 5.73
N ARG A 107 12.69 -1.62 4.43
CA ARG A 107 11.50 -1.69 3.58
C ARG A 107 11.05 -3.14 3.38
N PHE A 108 9.77 -3.32 3.08
CA PHE A 108 9.19 -4.64 2.88
C PHE A 108 9.69 -5.27 1.58
N ASP A 109 10.38 -6.42 1.69
CA ASP A 109 10.75 -7.23 0.54
C ASP A 109 9.51 -7.84 -0.15
N ALA A 110 9.17 -7.30 -1.32
CA ALA A 110 8.01 -7.72 -2.10
C ALA A 110 8.11 -9.16 -2.61
N ARG A 111 9.29 -9.79 -2.67
CA ARG A 111 9.48 -11.20 -3.07
C ARG A 111 8.90 -12.19 -2.07
N LYS A 112 8.55 -11.73 -0.86
CA LYS A 112 7.76 -12.50 0.11
C LYS A 112 6.34 -12.81 -0.39
N ILE A 113 5.86 -12.07 -1.39
CA ILE A 113 4.66 -12.41 -2.14
C ILE A 113 5.11 -13.31 -3.30
N PRO A 114 4.70 -14.59 -3.36
CA PRO A 114 5.12 -15.49 -4.43
C PRO A 114 4.82 -14.91 -5.82
N GLY A 115 5.79 -15.05 -6.73
CA GLY A 115 5.72 -14.53 -8.11
C GLY A 115 6.29 -13.12 -8.30
N ASN A 116 6.55 -12.37 -7.23
CA ASN A 116 7.27 -11.10 -7.33
C ASN A 116 8.78 -11.34 -7.52
N HIS A 117 9.37 -10.76 -8.57
CA HIS A 117 10.78 -10.95 -8.92
C HIS A 117 11.73 -9.99 -8.20
N TYR A 118 11.28 -8.79 -7.85
CA TYR A 118 12.11 -7.76 -7.21
C TYR A 118 11.60 -7.44 -5.82
N SER A 119 12.47 -6.94 -4.94
CA SER A 119 12.04 -6.46 -3.62
C SER A 119 11.29 -5.13 -3.73
N PHE A 120 11.75 -4.27 -4.64
CA PHE A 120 11.30 -2.90 -4.86
C PHE A 120 11.38 -2.61 -6.37
N TYR A 121 10.55 -1.68 -6.84
CA TYR A 121 10.70 -1.15 -8.20
C TYR A 121 11.70 0.03 -8.26
N GLU A 122 12.00 0.64 -7.11
CA GLU A 122 12.92 1.77 -6.96
C GLU A 122 13.49 1.80 -5.52
N GLY A 123 14.71 2.31 -5.39
CA GLY A 123 15.43 2.43 -4.12
C GLY A 123 15.91 1.10 -3.55
N GLU A 124 16.45 1.16 -2.33
CA GLU A 124 17.14 0.05 -1.69
C GLU A 124 16.33 -0.55 -0.54
N ALA A 125 16.92 -1.52 0.18
CA ALA A 125 16.28 -2.18 1.32
C ALA A 125 16.21 -1.30 2.56
N GLU A 126 17.21 -0.46 2.81
CA GLU A 126 17.20 0.52 3.88
C GLU A 126 16.18 1.62 3.56
N TYR A 127 15.47 2.11 4.58
CA TYR A 127 14.42 3.10 4.37
C TYR A 127 14.99 4.48 4.04
N ASP A 128 14.75 4.93 2.83
CA ASP A 128 14.95 6.28 2.32
C ASP A 128 13.63 6.96 1.89
N GLY A 129 12.52 6.22 2.00
CA GLY A 129 11.19 6.65 1.57
C GLY A 129 10.29 5.46 1.22
N CYS A 130 9.01 5.75 1.04
CA CYS A 130 8.05 4.72 0.62
C CYS A 130 8.13 4.41 -0.90
N VAL A 131 8.43 5.41 -1.74
CA VAL A 131 8.47 5.29 -3.22
C VAL A 131 9.38 4.14 -3.65
N GLY A 132 8.85 3.18 -4.40
CA GLY A 132 9.54 1.94 -4.81
C GLY A 132 9.03 0.68 -4.12
N CYS A 133 8.34 0.82 -2.97
CA CYS A 133 7.85 -0.30 -2.18
C CYS A 133 6.53 -0.81 -2.75
N TYR A 134 6.31 -2.13 -2.75
CA TYR A 134 5.03 -2.72 -3.15
C TYR A 134 3.84 -2.14 -2.37
N GLN A 135 4.01 -1.85 -1.08
CA GLN A 135 2.92 -1.30 -0.26
C GLN A 135 2.62 0.17 -0.57
N TYR A 136 3.59 0.90 -1.13
CA TYR A 136 3.39 2.28 -1.52
C TYR A 136 2.45 2.36 -2.72
N ASP A 137 2.77 1.61 -3.78
CA ASP A 137 1.93 1.52 -4.97
C ASP A 137 2.04 0.13 -5.62
N PRO A 138 1.11 -0.79 -5.30
CA PRO A 138 1.08 -2.13 -5.90
C PRO A 138 0.90 -2.10 -7.42
N ILE A 139 0.25 -1.07 -7.97
CA ILE A 139 -0.03 -0.94 -9.40
C ILE A 139 1.26 -0.54 -10.13
N GLN A 140 1.92 0.52 -9.65
CA GLN A 140 3.19 0.98 -10.19
C GLN A 140 4.27 -0.10 -10.07
N TYR A 141 4.33 -0.77 -8.91
CA TYR A 141 5.23 -1.90 -8.71
C TYR A 141 5.08 -2.94 -9.81
N ARG A 142 3.84 -3.38 -10.11
CA ARG A 142 3.60 -4.41 -11.14
C ARG A 142 4.03 -3.93 -12.52
N LYS A 143 3.68 -2.69 -12.89
CA LYS A 143 4.06 -2.11 -14.19
C LYS A 143 5.58 -2.09 -14.36
N THR A 144 6.29 -1.42 -13.44
CA THR A 144 7.74 -1.28 -13.52
C THR A 144 8.46 -2.62 -13.47
N CYS A 145 8.02 -3.55 -12.62
CA CYS A 145 8.65 -4.87 -12.54
C CYS A 145 8.44 -5.69 -13.81
N ASN A 146 7.23 -5.66 -14.39
CA ASN A 146 6.94 -6.35 -15.64
C ASN A 146 7.76 -5.77 -16.80
N ASP A 147 7.85 -4.44 -16.90
CA ASP A 147 8.68 -3.76 -17.91
C ASP A 147 10.15 -4.13 -17.74
N ARG A 148 10.64 -4.19 -16.50
CA ARG A 148 12.00 -4.63 -16.20
C ARG A 148 12.26 -6.08 -16.62
N ILE A 149 11.35 -7.00 -16.30
CA ILE A 149 11.47 -8.42 -16.72
C ILE A 149 11.49 -8.53 -18.24
N TYR A 150 10.63 -7.80 -18.95
CA TYR A 150 10.59 -7.78 -20.41
C TYR A 150 11.92 -7.29 -20.99
N ASN A 151 12.45 -6.17 -20.48
CA ASN A 151 13.71 -5.60 -20.94
C ASN A 151 14.92 -6.52 -20.65
N GLU A 152 14.95 -7.15 -19.47
CA GLU A 152 15.99 -8.13 -19.12
C GLU A 152 15.92 -9.38 -20.02
N GLY A 153 14.72 -9.82 -20.41
CA GLY A 153 14.51 -10.91 -21.36
C GLY A 153 14.96 -10.56 -22.78
N TYR A 154 14.63 -9.34 -23.24
CA TYR A 154 15.07 -8.83 -24.54
C TYR A 154 16.60 -8.71 -24.61
N GLN A 155 17.23 -8.18 -23.56
CA GLN A 155 18.70 -8.08 -23.45
C GLN A 155 19.40 -9.45 -23.45
N LYS A 156 18.74 -10.50 -22.94
CA LYS A 156 19.25 -11.88 -22.97
C LYS A 156 19.03 -12.61 -24.30
N GLY A 157 18.50 -11.94 -25.33
CA GLY A 157 18.33 -12.52 -26.67
C GLY A 157 17.12 -13.43 -26.84
N TYR A 158 16.10 -13.36 -25.96
CA TYR A 158 14.87 -14.14 -26.09
C TYR A 158 13.88 -13.57 -27.13
N SER A 159 14.31 -12.68 -28.04
CA SER A 159 13.42 -11.96 -28.98
C SER A 159 12.54 -12.88 -29.82
N ASP A 160 13.07 -14.04 -30.23
CA ASP A 160 12.39 -14.91 -31.19
C ASP A 160 11.29 -15.76 -30.55
N GLY A 161 11.32 -16.00 -29.24
CA GLY A 161 10.32 -16.82 -28.55
C GLY A 161 9.07 -16.05 -28.12
N TYR A 162 9.19 -14.75 -27.84
CA TYR A 162 8.10 -13.99 -27.20
C TYR A 162 7.00 -13.57 -28.19
N GLN A 163 7.34 -13.33 -29.47
CA GLN A 163 6.35 -13.02 -30.51
C GLN A 163 5.41 -14.20 -30.82
N ILE A 164 5.90 -15.44 -30.70
CA ILE A 164 5.13 -16.65 -31.04
C ILE A 164 3.98 -16.88 -30.04
N GLY A 165 4.19 -16.56 -28.75
CA GLY A 165 3.20 -16.79 -27.70
C GLY A 165 1.99 -15.85 -27.74
N TYR A 166 2.14 -14.62 -28.24
CA TYR A 166 1.03 -13.66 -28.33
C TYR A 166 0.08 -13.98 -29.50
N HIS A 167 0.59 -14.50 -30.61
CA HIS A 167 -0.23 -14.81 -31.78
C HIS A 167 -1.09 -16.07 -31.62
N GLN A 168 -0.73 -17.01 -30.74
CA GLN A 168 -1.53 -18.23 -30.53
C GLN A 168 -2.80 -18.02 -29.68
N LYS A 169 -3.00 -16.85 -29.07
CA LYS A 169 -4.17 -16.59 -28.21
C LYS A 169 -5.34 -15.85 -28.88
N THR A 170 -5.18 -15.38 -30.11
CA THR A 170 -6.24 -14.66 -30.85
C THR A 170 -6.93 -15.53 -31.91
N THR A 171 -6.82 -16.85 -31.82
CA THR A 171 -7.55 -17.77 -32.71
C THR A 171 -8.37 -18.78 -31.90
N LEU A 172 -9.47 -18.29 -31.32
CA LEU A 172 -10.65 -19.04 -30.91
C LEU A 172 -11.88 -18.18 -31.21
#